data_AF-A0A1I7DQC2-F1
#
_entry.id   AF-A0A1I7DQC2-F1
#
_cell.length_a   1.000
_cell.length_b   1.000
_cell.length_c   1.000
_cell.angle_alpha   90.00
_cell.angle_beta   90.00
_cell.angle_gamma   90.00
#
_symmetry.space_group_name_H-M   'P 1'
#
loop_
_entity.id
_entity.type
_entity.pdbx_description
1 polymer ?
#
loop_
_entity_poly.entity_id
_entity_poly.type
_entity_poly.pdbx_seq_one_letter_code
_entity_poly.pdbx_strand_id
1 'polypeptide(L)'
;MKTKTMSKTAFLLLAVLSFACGGGESTSDKGTTETPVEVKPAEPAPAIIEEPIVEEEQVEEAIGEQASVALSGEQKIANSDCLSCHLVERKVIGPSFKEIAAEYKPSEENITKLATKVINGGVGVWGETPMTPHPNLSEEDAKDMVKYILSLYE
;
A
#
# COMPACT_ATOMS: atom_id res chain seq x y z
N MET A 1 37.12 18.20 -42.21
CA MET A 1 37.94 19.24 -41.53
C MET A 1 37.48 19.43 -40.08
N LYS A 2 38.16 20.27 -39.28
CA LYS A 2 38.05 20.36 -37.80
C LYS A 2 37.27 21.59 -37.29
N THR A 3 36.49 21.40 -36.21
CA THR A 3 36.11 22.29 -35.06
C THR A 3 35.04 21.51 -34.24
N LYS A 4 34.81 21.59 -32.92
CA LYS A 4 35.50 22.07 -31.70
C LYS A 4 35.65 23.57 -31.36
N THR A 5 34.64 24.12 -30.67
CA THR A 5 34.68 25.05 -29.50
C THR A 5 33.26 25.05 -28.89
N MET A 6 32.98 24.63 -27.65
CA MET A 6 33.26 25.23 -26.33
C MET A 6 32.85 26.70 -26.15
N SER A 7 31.94 26.95 -25.21
CA SER A 7 31.91 28.16 -24.38
C SER A 7 31.39 27.83 -22.97
N LYS A 8 31.97 28.46 -21.94
CA LYS A 8 31.60 28.33 -20.53
C LYS A 8 31.17 29.70 -20.02
N THR A 9 30.01 29.78 -19.36
CA THR A 9 29.57 30.86 -18.46
C THR A 9 28.77 30.19 -17.35
N ALA A 10 29.07 30.26 -16.04
CA ALA A 10 29.82 31.21 -15.21
C ALA A 10 29.07 32.54 -14.91
N PHE A 11 27.93 32.41 -14.22
CA PHE A 11 27.22 33.43 -13.45
C PHE A 11 26.51 32.70 -12.28
N LEU A 12 26.31 33.25 -11.08
CA LEU A 12 27.01 34.30 -10.33
C LEU A 12 26.60 34.12 -8.85
N LEU A 13 27.54 34.24 -7.90
CA LEU A 13 27.24 34.10 -6.46
C LEU A 13 26.34 35.25 -5.98
N LEU A 14 25.21 34.92 -5.37
CA LEU A 14 24.43 35.85 -4.55
C LEU A 14 23.92 35.12 -3.30
N ALA A 15 24.55 35.47 -2.17
CA ALA A 15 24.23 34.95 -0.85
C ALA A 15 23.26 35.90 -0.11
N VAL A 16 23.00 35.56 1.16
CA VAL A 16 22.33 36.38 2.19
C VAL A 16 20.79 36.39 2.11
N LEU A 17 20.14 35.73 3.07
CA LEU A 17 19.56 36.40 4.26
C LEU A 17 19.11 35.38 5.32
N SER A 18 19.46 35.64 6.58
CA SER A 18 19.09 34.83 7.74
C SER A 18 17.86 35.39 8.44
N PHE A 19 16.81 34.59 8.61
CA PHE A 19 15.65 34.80 9.51
C PHE A 19 15.06 33.40 9.81
N ALA A 20 14.48 33.08 10.97
CA ALA A 20 14.56 33.67 12.32
C ALA A 20 14.07 32.61 13.35
N CYS A 21 14.24 32.88 14.65
CA CYS A 21 13.80 32.00 15.73
C CYS A 21 12.30 32.16 16.06
N GLY A 22 11.61 31.06 16.35
CA GLY A 22 10.25 31.00 16.89
C GLY A 22 9.54 29.71 16.48
N GLY A 23 8.81 28.97 17.34
CA GLY A 23 8.49 29.21 18.75
C GLY A 23 7.03 28.87 19.04
N GLY A 24 6.78 27.73 19.70
CA GLY A 24 5.44 27.13 19.86
C GLY A 24 5.18 26.05 18.79
N GLU A 25 4.39 24.99 19.04
CA GLU A 25 3.62 24.60 20.23
C GLU A 25 3.28 23.10 20.13
N SER A 26 3.24 22.34 21.25
CA SER A 26 2.54 21.05 21.40
C SER A 26 2.91 20.37 22.73
N THR A 27 2.26 20.76 23.84
CA THR A 27 2.29 19.98 25.09
C THR A 27 0.88 19.52 25.44
N SER A 28 0.60 18.26 25.06
CA SER A 28 -0.38 17.33 25.62
C SER A 28 -1.60 17.95 26.33
N ASP A 29 -2.72 18.04 25.62
CA ASP A 29 -4.02 17.97 26.27
C ASP A 29 -4.16 16.63 27.00
N LYS A 30 -4.69 16.67 28.23
CA LYS A 30 -4.92 15.48 29.05
C LYS A 30 -6.29 15.56 29.73
N GLY A 31 -7.34 15.79 28.93
CA GLY A 31 -8.73 15.66 29.37
C GLY A 31 -9.11 14.20 29.65
N THR A 32 -9.33 13.85 30.91
CA THR A 32 -9.93 12.57 31.36
C THR A 32 -10.59 12.80 32.72
N THR A 33 -11.57 11.96 33.06
CA THR A 33 -12.45 12.00 34.26
C THR A 33 -13.47 13.16 34.23
N GLU A 34 -14.77 12.98 34.48
CA GLU A 34 -15.58 11.77 34.76
C GLU A 34 -17.02 11.99 34.21
N THR A 35 -17.81 10.96 33.89
CA THR A 35 -18.72 10.32 34.88
C THR A 35 -19.36 9.03 34.33
N PRO A 36 -19.84 8.12 35.21
CA PRO A 36 -20.27 6.77 34.81
C PRO A 36 -21.76 6.68 34.48
N VAL A 37 -22.12 5.75 33.58
CA VAL A 37 -23.48 5.20 33.48
C VAL A 37 -23.43 3.71 33.75
N GLU A 38 -24.01 3.33 34.87
CA GLU A 38 -24.24 1.96 35.29
C GLU A 38 -25.32 1.29 34.42
N VAL A 39 -25.04 0.09 33.90
CA VAL A 39 -26.08 -0.80 33.34
C VAL A 39 -25.89 -2.19 33.94
N LYS A 40 -26.85 -2.59 34.78
CA LYS A 40 -26.87 -3.88 35.47
C LYS A 40 -27.19 -5.04 34.50
N PRO A 41 -26.68 -6.27 34.70
CA PRO A 41 -26.69 -7.33 33.68
C PRO A 41 -28.06 -7.93 33.34
N ALA A 42 -28.12 -8.54 32.15
CA ALA A 42 -29.01 -9.66 31.86
C ALA A 42 -28.23 -10.98 32.06
N GLU A 43 -28.80 -11.90 32.84
CA GLU A 43 -28.25 -13.24 33.10
C GLU A 43 -28.61 -14.27 31.99
N PRO A 44 -28.02 -15.48 31.99
CA PRO A 44 -27.74 -16.20 30.74
C PRO A 44 -28.55 -17.50 30.51
N ALA A 45 -28.32 -18.07 29.32
CA ALA A 45 -28.52 -19.49 28.97
C ALA A 45 -30.01 -19.94 28.85
N PRO A 46 -30.33 -21.14 28.31
CA PRO A 46 -29.53 -22.36 28.25
C PRO A 46 -28.94 -22.71 26.87
N ALA A 47 -27.82 -23.44 26.89
CA ALA A 47 -27.45 -24.32 25.79
C ALA A 47 -28.32 -25.58 25.85
N ILE A 48 -28.70 -26.13 24.69
CA ILE A 48 -28.97 -27.56 24.54
C ILE A 48 -28.12 -28.04 23.37
N ILE A 49 -27.28 -29.02 23.68
CA ILE A 49 -26.50 -29.80 22.72
C ILE A 49 -27.43 -30.93 22.28
N GLU A 50 -27.61 -31.10 20.99
CA GLU A 50 -28.02 -32.40 20.45
C GLU A 50 -27.36 -32.59 19.08
N GLU A 51 -26.41 -33.51 19.04
CA GLU A 51 -25.82 -34.02 17.81
C GLU A 51 -26.87 -34.85 17.07
N PRO A 52 -27.08 -34.64 15.77
CA PRO A 52 -27.44 -35.72 14.88
C PRO A 52 -26.14 -36.32 14.33
N ILE A 53 -25.69 -37.39 14.98
CA ILE A 53 -24.87 -38.42 14.35
C ILE A 53 -25.54 -38.87 13.03
N VAL A 54 -24.99 -38.45 11.90
CA VAL A 54 -25.30 -39.01 10.57
C VAL A 54 -24.00 -39.37 9.86
N GLU A 55 -23.56 -40.59 10.17
CA GLU A 55 -22.76 -41.50 9.33
C GLU A 55 -21.34 -41.04 8.91
N GLU A 56 -20.34 -41.63 9.58
CA GLU A 56 -18.89 -41.38 9.41
C GLU A 56 -18.29 -41.82 8.06
N GLU A 57 -19.07 -42.26 7.07
CA GLU A 57 -18.54 -42.92 5.85
C GLU A 57 -18.32 -41.99 4.63
N GLN A 58 -18.56 -40.67 4.74
CA GLN A 58 -18.31 -39.72 3.63
C GLN A 58 -17.40 -38.52 3.99
N VAL A 59 -16.73 -38.54 5.13
CA VAL A 59 -15.87 -37.43 5.58
C VAL A 59 -14.52 -37.33 4.85
N GLU A 60 -14.16 -38.30 4.01
CA GLU A 60 -12.91 -38.29 3.23
C GLU A 60 -13.05 -37.67 1.81
N GLU A 61 -14.27 -37.47 1.28
CA GLU A 61 -14.50 -37.00 -0.10
C GLU A 61 -15.04 -35.55 -0.20
N ALA A 62 -14.60 -34.66 0.70
CA ALA A 62 -14.92 -33.23 0.63
C ALA A 62 -13.75 -32.27 0.93
N ILE A 63 -12.52 -32.79 1.09
CA ILE A 63 -11.29 -31.99 1.01
C ILE A 63 -10.67 -31.98 -0.40
N GLY A 64 -11.41 -32.51 -1.37
CA GLY A 64 -10.99 -32.55 -2.77
C GLY A 64 -10.76 -31.15 -3.33
N GLU A 65 -9.55 -30.95 -3.84
CA GLU A 65 -9.22 -29.90 -4.80
C GLU A 65 -9.68 -28.49 -4.39
N GLN A 66 -9.08 -27.93 -3.32
CA GLN A 66 -8.91 -26.47 -3.25
C GLN A 66 -7.92 -26.03 -4.34
N ALA A 67 -8.36 -26.14 -5.60
CA ALA A 67 -7.68 -25.60 -6.76
C ALA A 67 -7.43 -24.12 -6.47
N SER A 68 -6.15 -23.75 -6.40
CA SER A 68 -5.73 -22.41 -5.98
C SER A 68 -6.42 -21.36 -6.86
N VAL A 69 -7.46 -20.72 -6.33
CA VAL A 69 -8.23 -19.72 -7.06
C VAL A 69 -7.30 -18.56 -7.35
N ALA A 70 -6.92 -18.42 -8.63
CA ALA A 70 -6.01 -17.38 -9.08
C ALA A 70 -6.66 -16.01 -8.87
N LEU A 71 -6.30 -15.34 -7.78
CA LEU A 71 -6.77 -14.01 -7.45
C LEU A 71 -6.32 -13.00 -8.51
N SER A 72 -7.21 -12.09 -8.91
CA SER A 72 -6.88 -10.96 -9.79
C SER A 72 -5.88 -9.99 -9.13
N GLY A 73 -5.18 -9.16 -9.91
CA GLY A 73 -4.28 -8.13 -9.37
C GLY A 73 -4.93 -7.20 -8.34
N GLU A 74 -6.19 -6.83 -8.57
CA GLU A 74 -7.02 -6.06 -7.64
C GLU A 74 -7.28 -6.83 -6.33
N GLN A 75 -7.67 -8.10 -6.42
CA GLN A 75 -7.88 -8.96 -5.26
C GLN A 75 -6.59 -9.19 -4.48
N LYS A 76 -5.44 -9.36 -5.17
CA LYS A 76 -4.13 -9.46 -4.53
C LYS A 76 -3.81 -8.17 -3.73
N ILE A 77 -4.03 -6.98 -4.31
CA ILE A 77 -3.88 -5.68 -3.62
C ILE A 77 -4.83 -5.57 -2.42
N ALA A 78 -6.10 -5.95 -2.57
CA ALA A 78 -7.10 -5.86 -1.50
C ALA A 78 -6.82 -6.81 -0.32
N ASN A 79 -6.14 -7.94 -0.57
CA ASN A 79 -5.67 -8.87 0.45
C ASN A 79 -4.25 -8.56 0.97
N SER A 80 -3.65 -7.42 0.56
CA SER A 80 -2.31 -7.00 0.94
C SER A 80 -2.32 -5.69 1.74
N ASP A 81 -1.17 -5.30 2.28
CA ASP A 81 -0.98 -4.07 3.05
C ASP A 81 -0.91 -2.79 2.19
N CYS A 82 -0.94 -2.92 0.85
CA CYS A 82 -0.82 -1.81 -0.11
C CYS A 82 -1.76 -0.63 0.19
N LEU A 83 -3.00 -0.93 0.59
CA LEU A 83 -4.05 0.06 0.85
C LEU A 83 -3.80 0.93 2.11
N SER A 84 -2.80 0.59 2.92
CA SER A 84 -2.34 1.45 4.02
C SER A 84 -1.59 2.70 3.53
N CYS A 85 -0.91 2.61 2.38
CA CYS A 85 -0.02 3.64 1.87
C CYS A 85 -0.46 4.22 0.51
N HIS A 86 -1.28 3.49 -0.24
CA HIS A 86 -1.78 3.88 -1.56
C HIS A 86 -3.30 3.73 -1.63
N LEU A 87 -3.99 4.71 -2.19
CA LEU A 87 -5.42 4.61 -2.53
C LEU A 87 -5.61 4.78 -4.04
N VAL A 88 -6.76 4.34 -4.55
CA VAL A 88 -7.05 4.39 -6.00
C VAL A 88 -6.94 5.81 -6.57
N GLU A 89 -7.60 6.78 -5.93
CA GLU A 89 -7.80 8.12 -6.50
C GLU A 89 -7.04 9.27 -5.81
N ARG A 90 -6.54 9.07 -4.59
CA ARG A 90 -5.91 10.14 -3.80
C ARG A 90 -4.60 9.71 -3.14
N LYS A 91 -3.60 10.58 -3.20
CA LYS A 91 -2.34 10.44 -2.46
C LYS A 91 -2.61 10.38 -0.95
N VAL A 92 -1.88 9.50 -0.24
CA VAL A 92 -1.86 9.46 1.23
C VAL A 92 -0.44 9.46 1.78
N ILE A 93 0.31 8.37 1.57
CA ILE A 93 1.73 8.26 1.90
C ILE A 93 2.49 8.13 0.58
N GLY A 94 2.19 7.08 -0.18
CA GLY A 94 2.54 6.95 -1.58
C GLY A 94 1.57 7.70 -2.50
N PRO A 95 1.94 7.86 -3.80
CA PRO A 95 1.01 8.34 -4.84
C PRO A 95 -0.22 7.44 -4.95
N SER A 96 -1.32 8.00 -5.46
CA SER A 96 -2.49 7.18 -5.83
C SER A 96 -2.17 6.20 -6.96
N PHE A 97 -2.97 5.14 -7.08
CA PHE A 97 -2.81 4.20 -8.19
C PHE A 97 -3.08 4.87 -9.55
N LYS A 98 -4.03 5.82 -9.63
CA LYS A 98 -4.25 6.64 -10.83
C LYS A 98 -3.03 7.53 -11.18
N GLU A 99 -2.36 8.14 -10.20
CA GLU A 99 -1.10 8.88 -10.44
C GLU A 99 0.01 7.97 -11.00
N ILE A 100 0.14 6.74 -10.48
CA ILE A 100 1.11 5.75 -11.01
C ILE A 100 0.75 5.36 -12.45
N ALA A 101 -0.53 5.10 -12.73
CA ALA A 101 -1.01 4.77 -14.07
C ALA A 101 -0.72 5.89 -15.07
N ALA A 102 -1.02 7.14 -14.71
CA ALA A 102 -0.81 8.32 -15.56
C ALA A 102 0.67 8.55 -15.93
N GLU A 103 1.61 8.28 -15.01
CA GLU A 103 3.06 8.38 -15.24
C GLU A 103 3.61 7.23 -16.10
N TYR A 104 3.11 6.00 -15.92
CA TYR A 104 3.65 4.79 -16.55
C TYR A 104 2.69 4.15 -17.55
N LYS A 105 3.01 4.28 -18.85
CA LYS A 105 2.28 3.59 -19.93
C LYS A 105 2.20 2.08 -19.67
N PRO A 106 1.03 1.42 -19.89
CA PRO A 106 0.91 -0.03 -19.80
C PRO A 106 1.84 -0.74 -20.80
N SER A 107 2.88 -1.39 -20.29
CA SER A 107 3.84 -2.19 -21.07
C SER A 107 4.55 -3.22 -20.19
N GLU A 108 4.99 -4.34 -20.76
CA GLU A 108 5.72 -5.39 -20.02
C GLU A 108 7.00 -4.88 -19.35
N GLU A 109 7.66 -3.87 -19.95
CA GLU A 109 8.82 -3.20 -19.36
C GLU A 109 8.43 -2.45 -18.09
N ASN A 110 7.38 -1.62 -18.13
CA ASN A 110 6.90 -0.88 -16.95
C ASN A 110 6.30 -1.82 -15.90
N ILE A 111 5.59 -2.87 -16.31
CA ILE A 111 5.05 -3.92 -15.43
C ILE A 111 6.20 -4.58 -14.65
N THR A 112 7.25 -5.04 -15.34
CA THR A 112 8.41 -5.68 -14.71
C THR A 112 9.20 -4.71 -13.82
N LYS A 113 9.41 -3.48 -14.29
CA LYS A 113 10.11 -2.42 -13.54
C LYS A 113 9.39 -2.05 -12.24
N LEU A 114 8.06 -1.87 -12.29
CA LEU A 114 7.26 -1.51 -11.12
C LEU A 114 7.07 -2.70 -10.18
N ALA A 115 6.90 -3.93 -10.69
CA ALA A 115 6.88 -5.14 -9.84
C ALA A 115 8.20 -5.29 -9.06
N THR A 116 9.34 -5.08 -9.73
CA THR A 116 10.67 -5.02 -9.10
C THR A 116 10.74 -3.91 -8.04
N LYS A 117 10.08 -2.76 -8.28
CA LYS A 117 10.02 -1.64 -7.34
C LYS A 117 9.15 -1.95 -6.11
N VAL A 118 8.05 -2.68 -6.26
CA VAL A 118 7.19 -3.15 -5.17
C VAL A 118 7.96 -4.12 -4.27
N ILE A 119 8.59 -5.15 -4.85
CA ILE A 119 9.34 -6.17 -4.09
C ILE A 119 10.53 -5.55 -3.34
N ASN A 120 11.32 -4.70 -3.99
CA ASN A 120 12.56 -4.13 -3.42
C ASN A 120 12.36 -2.78 -2.71
N GLY A 121 11.18 -2.17 -2.82
CA GLY A 121 10.88 -0.84 -2.27
C GLY A 121 11.68 0.32 -2.88
N GLY A 122 11.79 1.40 -2.10
CA GLY A 122 12.74 2.49 -2.31
C GLY A 122 12.10 3.87 -2.48
N VAL A 123 12.92 4.84 -2.87
CA VAL A 123 12.66 6.29 -2.68
C VAL A 123 12.95 7.11 -3.95
N GLY A 124 12.59 8.39 -3.95
CA GLY A 124 13.10 9.42 -4.89
C GLY A 124 12.17 9.76 -6.06
N VAL A 125 11.43 8.79 -6.60
CA VAL A 125 10.53 9.02 -7.75
C VAL A 125 9.34 9.91 -7.39
N TRP A 126 8.76 9.70 -6.20
CA TRP A 126 7.50 10.34 -5.76
C TRP A 126 7.69 11.28 -4.56
N GLY A 127 8.93 11.52 -4.17
CA GLY A 127 9.34 12.28 -2.98
C GLY A 127 10.42 11.57 -2.16
N GLU A 128 10.69 12.13 -0.97
CA GLU A 128 11.71 11.66 -0.02
C GLU A 128 11.23 10.52 0.89
N THR A 129 9.92 10.29 0.97
CA THR A 129 9.35 9.16 1.71
C THR A 129 9.66 7.84 0.99
N PRO A 130 10.35 6.88 1.63
CA PRO A 130 10.60 5.58 1.03
C PRO A 130 9.35 4.69 1.08
N MET A 131 9.13 3.91 0.02
CA MET A 131 8.24 2.75 0.07
C MET A 131 9.01 1.56 0.65
N THR A 132 8.45 0.91 1.68
CA THR A 132 9.03 -0.29 2.29
C THR A 132 9.12 -1.44 1.26
N PRO A 133 10.14 -2.31 1.31
CA PRO A 133 10.19 -3.50 0.46
C PRO A 133 9.09 -4.51 0.83
N HIS A 134 8.50 -5.17 -0.18
CA HIS A 134 7.55 -6.28 0.00
C HIS A 134 8.17 -7.61 -0.49
N PRO A 135 9.23 -8.15 0.18
CA PRO A 135 10.02 -9.28 -0.31
C PRO A 135 9.28 -10.62 -0.29
N ASN A 136 8.10 -10.68 0.33
CA ASN A 136 7.27 -11.89 0.40
C ASN A 136 6.36 -12.06 -0.83
N LEU A 137 6.26 -11.04 -1.70
CA LEU A 137 5.51 -11.15 -2.95
C LEU A 137 6.32 -11.89 -4.00
N SER A 138 5.68 -12.81 -4.71
CA SER A 138 6.27 -13.38 -5.93
C SER A 138 6.35 -12.32 -7.03
N GLU A 139 7.26 -12.51 -8.00
CA GLU A 139 7.33 -11.63 -9.17
C GLU A 139 6.04 -11.65 -9.98
N GLU A 140 5.36 -12.81 -10.05
CA GLU A 140 4.09 -12.98 -10.75
C GLU A 140 2.96 -12.19 -10.06
N ASP A 141 2.81 -12.34 -8.74
CA ASP A 141 1.81 -11.59 -7.96
C ASP A 141 2.04 -10.08 -8.08
N ALA A 142 3.29 -9.63 -7.91
CA ALA A 142 3.64 -8.21 -8.03
C ALA A 142 3.38 -7.68 -9.45
N LYS A 143 3.61 -8.48 -10.49
CA LYS A 143 3.26 -8.12 -11.88
C LYS A 143 1.75 -8.01 -12.07
N ASP A 144 0.95 -8.90 -11.51
CA ASP A 144 -0.51 -8.85 -11.62
C ASP A 144 -1.11 -7.65 -10.88
N MET A 145 -0.63 -7.37 -9.66
CA MET A 145 -0.97 -6.14 -8.93
C MET A 145 -0.66 -4.90 -9.76
N VAL A 146 0.52 -4.84 -10.38
CA VAL A 146 0.94 -3.71 -11.22
C VAL A 146 0.15 -3.62 -12.53
N LYS A 147 -0.20 -4.73 -13.18
CA LYS A 147 -1.11 -4.74 -14.35
C LYS A 147 -2.44 -4.09 -14.01
N TYR A 148 -3.02 -4.41 -12.84
CA TYR A 148 -4.22 -3.73 -12.36
C TYR A 148 -3.99 -2.23 -12.16
N ILE A 149 -2.92 -1.83 -11.44
CA ILE A 149 -2.60 -0.40 -11.22
C ILE A 149 -2.50 0.35 -12.56
N LEU A 150 -1.76 -0.17 -13.54
CA LEU A 150 -1.61 0.48 -14.85
C LEU A 150 -2.88 0.42 -15.72
N SER A 151 -3.84 -0.47 -15.42
CA SER A 151 -5.14 -0.49 -16.10
C SER A 151 -6.07 0.67 -15.69
N LEU A 152 -5.73 1.39 -14.61
CA LEU A 152 -6.45 2.58 -14.13
C LEU A 152 -6.07 3.87 -14.88
N TYR A 153 -5.50 3.75 -16.07
CA TYR A 153 -5.19 4.88 -16.96
C TYR A 153 -6.46 5.42 -17.61
N GLU A 154 -6.67 6.74 -17.53
CA GLU A 154 -7.77 7.50 -18.16
C GLU A 154 -7.24 8.41 -19.29
#